data_AF-A0A258Y5W3-F1
#
_entry.id   AF-A0A258Y5W3-F1
#
_cell.length_a   1.000
_cell.length_b   1.000
_cell.length_c   1.000
_cell.angle_alpha   90.00
_cell.angle_beta   90.00
_cell.angle_gamma   90.00
#
_symmetry.space_group_name_H-M   'P 1'
#
loop_
_entity.id
_entity.type
_entity.pdbx_description
1 polymer ?
#
loop_
_entity_poly.entity_id
_entity_poly.type
_entity_poly.pdbx_seq_one_letter_code
_entity_poly.pdbx_strand_id
1 'polypeptide(L)'
;MQGNLTQIIQQYKTDKESVYNTWFINNEERLKAFRSIRRGVMQVVDDIKCQRFPNDFKGSSLEFVLSCITEQKQVFEGASHPFYWKPKLRIPDIYENETNKQAFGQFLENCLNAKTEEQIIRQIIVLDNKKIKGLGPAVASILYFLHPTIIPPFNTAIINGFNFLFKDKKKLGSWSEYLKLREVLIDSNNQHRGDLSSDLGAIAGLLFEIGTQKLVLGTDEYLSQIERKKIEKLIEKRRETVEQEKAEDNLHTEMQFHLLKIGNALGYDVI
;
A
#
# COMPACT_ATOMS: atom_id res chain seq x y z
N MET A 1 11.65 26.18 4.49
CA MET A 1 11.15 24.79 4.52
C MET A 1 10.71 24.32 3.13
N GLN A 2 9.96 25.12 2.35
CA GLN A 2 9.56 24.78 0.96
C GLN A 2 10.73 24.46 0.01
N GLY A 3 11.81 25.26 0.02
CA GLY A 3 12.98 25.02 -0.86
C GLY A 3 13.74 23.71 -0.60
N ASN A 4 13.55 23.08 0.55
CA ASN A 4 14.19 21.80 0.87
C ASN A 4 13.37 20.61 0.31
N LEU A 5 12.02 20.68 0.37
CA LEU A 5 11.17 19.59 -0.11
C LEU A 5 11.23 19.41 -1.63
N THR A 6 11.31 20.48 -2.43
CA THR A 6 11.49 20.35 -3.88
C THR A 6 12.80 19.64 -4.24
N GLN A 7 13.90 19.92 -3.54
CA GLN A 7 15.18 19.24 -3.75
C GLN A 7 15.09 17.74 -3.39
N ILE A 8 14.42 17.44 -2.29
CA ILE A 8 14.15 16.06 -1.85
C ILE A 8 13.35 15.29 -2.89
N ILE A 9 12.28 15.90 -3.42
CA ILE A 9 11.46 15.30 -4.47
C ILE A 9 12.30 15.05 -5.72
N GLN A 10 13.17 15.99 -6.10
CA GLN A 10 14.03 15.81 -7.26
C GLN A 10 15.04 14.67 -7.07
N GLN A 11 15.65 14.54 -5.89
CA GLN A 11 16.52 13.42 -5.55
C GLN A 11 15.78 12.09 -5.62
N TYR A 12 14.59 12.03 -5.01
CA TYR A 12 13.71 10.86 -5.04
C TYR A 12 13.39 10.42 -6.47
N LYS A 13 13.10 11.35 -7.37
CA LYS A 13 12.79 11.03 -8.78
C LYS A 13 14.02 10.64 -9.60
N THR A 14 15.20 11.15 -9.27
CA THR A 14 16.44 10.90 -10.02
C THR A 14 17.10 9.58 -9.63
N ASP A 15 16.93 9.15 -8.38
CA ASP A 15 17.44 7.87 -7.91
C ASP A 15 16.67 6.71 -8.56
N LYS A 16 17.35 5.99 -9.47
CA LYS A 16 16.80 4.85 -10.23
C LYS A 16 16.34 3.71 -9.33
N GLU A 17 16.90 3.61 -8.13
CA GLU A 17 16.53 2.57 -7.20
C GLU A 17 15.33 2.98 -6.38
N SER A 18 14.95 4.26 -6.32
CA SER A 18 13.87 4.76 -5.45
C SER A 18 12.49 4.15 -5.74
N VAL A 19 11.59 4.21 -4.74
CA VAL A 19 10.20 3.72 -4.87
C VAL A 19 9.51 4.41 -6.04
N TYR A 20 9.92 5.64 -6.38
CA TYR A 20 9.38 6.35 -7.53
C TYR A 20 9.62 5.56 -8.80
N ASN A 21 10.87 5.13 -9.02
CA ASN A 21 11.32 4.48 -10.24
C ASN A 21 11.09 2.97 -10.26
N THR A 22 11.09 2.31 -9.11
CA THR A 22 10.92 0.84 -9.04
C THR A 22 9.47 0.41 -8.87
N TRP A 23 8.57 1.31 -8.46
CA TRP A 23 7.16 0.97 -8.21
C TRP A 23 6.17 1.97 -8.79
N PHE A 24 6.39 3.27 -8.61
CA PHE A 24 5.35 4.26 -8.91
C PHE A 24 5.21 4.55 -10.42
N ILE A 25 6.32 4.83 -11.12
CA ILE A 25 6.30 5.15 -12.57
C ILE A 25 6.48 3.90 -13.43
N ASN A 26 5.90 3.93 -14.64
CA ASN A 26 6.09 2.94 -15.70
C ASN A 26 5.87 1.48 -15.28
N ASN A 27 5.02 1.26 -14.27
CA ASN A 27 4.74 -0.06 -13.74
C ASN A 27 3.34 -0.52 -14.17
N GLU A 28 3.28 -1.32 -15.24
CA GLU A 28 2.03 -1.91 -15.73
C GLU A 28 1.41 -2.87 -14.70
N GLU A 29 2.23 -3.55 -13.92
CA GLU A 29 1.77 -4.47 -12.86
C GLU A 29 1.00 -3.71 -11.79
N ARG A 30 1.49 -2.53 -11.40
CA ARG A 30 0.80 -1.61 -10.49
C ARG A 30 -0.59 -1.30 -11.02
N LEU A 31 -0.72 -0.90 -12.29
CA LEU A 31 -2.03 -0.59 -12.89
C LEU A 31 -2.93 -1.83 -13.00
N LYS A 32 -2.37 -3.01 -13.27
CA LYS A 32 -3.12 -4.28 -13.22
C LYS A 32 -3.61 -4.56 -11.79
N ALA A 33 -2.80 -4.28 -10.78
CA ALA A 33 -3.16 -4.47 -9.37
C ALA A 33 -4.37 -3.64 -8.96
N PHE A 34 -4.46 -2.36 -9.35
CA PHE A 34 -5.66 -1.53 -9.10
C PHE A 34 -6.95 -2.23 -9.58
N ARG A 35 -6.93 -2.78 -10.79
CA ARG A 35 -8.09 -3.48 -11.38
C ARG A 35 -8.37 -4.82 -10.69
N SER A 36 -7.33 -5.59 -10.36
CA SER A 36 -7.47 -6.87 -9.67
C SER A 36 -7.97 -6.70 -8.24
N ILE A 37 -7.40 -5.74 -7.50
CA ILE A 37 -7.81 -5.41 -6.13
C ILE A 37 -9.24 -4.90 -6.11
N ARG A 38 -9.63 -3.98 -7.01
CA ARG A 38 -11.02 -3.51 -7.08
C ARG A 38 -12.02 -4.65 -7.29
N ARG A 39 -11.73 -5.59 -8.20
CA ARG A 39 -12.56 -6.79 -8.41
C ARG A 39 -12.55 -7.72 -7.20
N GLY A 40 -11.39 -7.93 -6.57
CA GLY A 40 -11.29 -8.71 -5.34
C GLY A 40 -12.12 -8.12 -4.21
N VAL A 41 -12.13 -6.80 -4.04
CA VAL A 41 -12.97 -6.12 -3.02
C VAL A 41 -14.46 -6.30 -3.34
N MET A 42 -14.87 -6.26 -4.61
CA MET A 42 -16.25 -6.61 -5.00
C MET A 42 -16.60 -8.04 -4.57
N GLN A 43 -15.70 -9.00 -4.79
CA GLN A 43 -15.90 -10.38 -4.34
C GLN A 43 -16.00 -10.48 -2.81
N VAL A 44 -15.18 -9.74 -2.05
CA VAL A 44 -15.29 -9.69 -0.58
C VAL A 44 -16.66 -9.20 -0.15
N VAL A 45 -17.18 -8.14 -0.78
CA VAL A 45 -18.53 -7.62 -0.51
C VAL A 45 -19.58 -8.69 -0.80
N ASP A 46 -19.52 -9.33 -1.96
CA ASP A 46 -20.48 -10.35 -2.37
C ASP A 46 -20.44 -11.58 -1.46
N ASP A 47 -19.27 -12.03 -1.05
CA ASP A 47 -19.11 -13.15 -0.12
C ASP A 47 -19.70 -12.82 1.25
N ILE A 48 -19.51 -11.60 1.76
CA ILE A 48 -20.10 -11.17 3.04
C ILE A 48 -21.63 -11.11 2.93
N LYS A 49 -22.16 -10.51 1.86
CA LYS A 49 -23.62 -10.40 1.64
C LYS A 49 -24.30 -11.77 1.48
N CYS A 50 -23.65 -12.68 0.77
CA CYS A 50 -24.15 -14.03 0.55
C CYS A 50 -23.82 -14.99 1.71
N GLN A 51 -23.25 -14.51 2.83
CA GLN A 51 -22.85 -15.34 3.98
C GLN A 51 -21.87 -16.47 3.63
N ARG A 52 -21.04 -16.26 2.59
CA ARG A 52 -19.98 -17.17 2.14
C ARG A 52 -18.59 -16.76 2.64
N PHE A 53 -18.45 -15.57 3.20
CA PHE A 53 -17.18 -15.10 3.73
C PHE A 53 -16.75 -15.92 4.96
N PRO A 54 -15.58 -16.58 4.93
CA PRO A 54 -15.18 -17.53 5.95
C PRO A 54 -14.80 -16.83 7.27
N ASN A 55 -14.66 -17.64 8.33
CA ASN A 55 -14.23 -17.19 9.65
C ASN A 55 -12.70 -17.26 9.84
N ASP A 56 -11.96 -17.33 8.74
CA ASP A 56 -10.50 -17.25 8.74
C ASP A 56 -10.06 -16.35 7.58
N PHE A 57 -8.87 -15.78 7.72
CA PHE A 57 -8.23 -15.05 6.64
C PHE A 57 -7.88 -15.99 5.48
N LYS A 58 -7.32 -17.16 5.78
CA LYS A 58 -6.87 -18.12 4.76
C LYS A 58 -8.07 -18.72 4.01
N GLY A 59 -7.98 -18.75 2.69
CA GLY A 59 -9.05 -19.18 1.80
C GLY A 59 -10.17 -18.14 1.60
N SER A 60 -10.05 -16.95 2.19
CA SER A 60 -11.02 -15.87 1.99
C SER A 60 -10.74 -15.06 0.73
N SER A 61 -11.77 -14.41 0.18
CA SER A 61 -11.58 -13.39 -0.87
C SER A 61 -10.75 -12.19 -0.40
N LEU A 62 -10.67 -11.95 0.92
CA LEU A 62 -9.82 -10.91 1.49
C LEU A 62 -8.34 -11.29 1.44
N GLU A 63 -8.01 -12.58 1.52
CA GLU A 63 -6.64 -13.06 1.31
C GLU A 63 -6.15 -12.72 -0.09
N PHE A 64 -6.95 -13.00 -1.12
CA PHE A 64 -6.61 -12.61 -2.48
C PHE A 64 -6.32 -11.11 -2.60
N VAL A 65 -7.22 -10.26 -2.07
CA VAL A 65 -7.05 -8.80 -2.11
C VAL A 65 -5.74 -8.36 -1.45
N LEU A 66 -5.45 -8.87 -0.25
CA LEU A 66 -4.27 -8.46 0.49
C LEU A 66 -2.99 -9.05 -0.08
N SER A 67 -3.02 -10.26 -0.64
CA SER A 67 -1.88 -10.84 -1.36
C SER A 67 -1.52 -9.99 -2.57
N CYS A 68 -2.49 -9.62 -3.40
CA CYS A 68 -2.28 -8.70 -4.51
C CYS A 68 -1.71 -7.36 -4.06
N ILE A 69 -2.13 -6.84 -2.89
CA ILE A 69 -1.57 -5.61 -2.32
C ILE A 69 -0.13 -5.81 -1.87
N THR A 70 0.19 -6.88 -1.14
CA THR A 70 1.54 -7.15 -0.65
C THR A 70 2.54 -7.44 -1.77
N GLU A 71 2.06 -7.91 -2.93
CA GLU A 71 2.86 -8.05 -4.15
C GLU A 71 3.25 -6.69 -4.77
N GLN A 72 2.61 -5.58 -4.38
CA GLN A 72 2.91 -4.24 -4.92
C GLN A 72 4.19 -3.62 -4.31
N LYS A 73 5.24 -4.42 -4.17
CA LYS A 73 6.59 -4.04 -3.70
C LYS A 73 6.65 -3.60 -2.23
N GLN A 74 7.84 -3.19 -1.82
CA GLN A 74 8.24 -2.86 -0.44
C GLN A 74 7.31 -1.91 0.34
N VAL A 75 6.57 -1.03 -0.33
CA VAL A 75 5.66 -0.08 0.36
C VAL A 75 4.49 -0.82 1.02
N PHE A 76 4.10 -1.99 0.50
CA PHE A 76 2.95 -2.74 0.97
C PHE A 76 3.33 -4.06 1.65
N GLU A 77 4.62 -4.33 1.84
CA GLU A 77 5.08 -5.49 2.59
C GLU A 77 4.43 -5.52 3.98
N GLY A 78 3.80 -6.64 4.31
CA GLY A 78 3.10 -6.83 5.58
C GLY A 78 1.76 -6.10 5.72
N ALA A 79 1.21 -5.52 4.64
CA ALA A 79 -0.14 -4.94 4.64
C ALA A 79 -1.24 -5.97 5.03
N SER A 80 -0.96 -7.26 4.84
CA SER A 80 -1.82 -8.38 5.24
C SER A 80 -1.72 -8.73 6.74
N HIS A 81 -0.62 -8.40 7.41
CA HIS A 81 -0.39 -8.79 8.80
C HIS A 81 -1.48 -8.33 9.78
N PRO A 82 -2.10 -7.15 9.60
CA PRO A 82 -3.23 -6.73 10.40
C PRO A 82 -4.48 -7.61 10.25
N PHE A 83 -4.59 -8.45 9.23
CA PHE A 83 -5.79 -9.23 8.95
C PHE A 83 -5.63 -10.70 9.32
N TYR A 84 -4.43 -11.13 9.71
CA TYR A 84 -4.17 -12.50 10.14
C TYR A 84 -4.76 -12.79 11.52
N TRP A 85 -5.26 -14.01 11.67
CA TRP A 85 -5.56 -14.60 12.96
C TRP A 85 -4.24 -14.83 13.72
N LYS A 86 -4.02 -14.09 14.81
CA LYS A 86 -2.83 -14.25 15.66
C LYS A 86 -3.29 -14.73 17.04
N PRO A 87 -3.23 -16.05 17.33
CA PRO A 87 -3.90 -16.68 18.48
C PRO A 87 -3.61 -16.05 19.85
N LYS A 88 -2.45 -15.38 20.00
CA LYS A 88 -2.02 -14.73 21.25
C LYS A 88 -1.98 -13.20 21.20
N LEU A 89 -2.26 -12.60 20.05
CA LEU A 89 -2.04 -11.17 19.84
C LEU A 89 -3.32 -10.44 19.44
N ARG A 90 -4.06 -10.97 18.46
CA ARG A 90 -5.20 -10.28 17.87
C ARG A 90 -5.97 -11.19 16.93
N ILE A 91 -7.28 -11.16 17.07
CA ILE A 91 -8.22 -11.75 16.11
C ILE A 91 -9.05 -10.57 15.59
N PRO A 92 -9.03 -10.27 14.28
CA PRO A 92 -9.93 -9.26 13.74
C PRO A 92 -11.39 -9.71 13.93
N ASP A 93 -12.21 -8.87 14.57
CA ASP A 93 -13.56 -9.28 14.99
C ASP A 93 -14.46 -9.62 13.78
N ILE A 94 -14.09 -9.24 12.56
CA ILE A 94 -14.83 -9.57 11.33
C ILE A 94 -14.93 -11.08 11.05
N TYR A 95 -14.07 -11.89 11.65
CA TYR A 95 -14.11 -13.34 11.48
C TYR A 95 -15.00 -14.03 12.52
N GLU A 96 -15.23 -13.40 13.68
CA GLU A 96 -15.93 -14.01 14.81
C GLU A 96 -17.31 -13.38 15.07
N ASN A 97 -17.53 -12.15 14.59
CA ASN A 97 -18.75 -11.39 14.82
C ASN A 97 -19.44 -11.02 13.51
N GLU A 98 -20.62 -11.61 13.27
CA GLU A 98 -21.36 -11.43 12.02
C GLU A 98 -21.80 -9.98 11.80
N THR A 99 -22.21 -9.25 12.85
CA THR A 99 -22.56 -7.83 12.75
C THR A 99 -21.36 -6.99 12.29
N ASN A 100 -20.17 -7.28 12.81
CA ASN A 100 -18.94 -6.60 12.41
C ASN A 100 -18.52 -6.97 10.98
N LYS A 101 -18.71 -8.23 10.60
CA LYS A 101 -18.48 -8.73 9.23
C LYS A 101 -19.38 -7.98 8.23
N GLN A 102 -20.68 -7.91 8.50
CA GLN A 102 -21.63 -7.17 7.66
C GLN A 102 -21.32 -5.67 7.61
N ALA A 103 -20.95 -5.06 8.74
CA ALA A 103 -20.54 -3.65 8.78
C ALA A 103 -19.29 -3.39 7.91
N PHE A 104 -18.31 -4.30 7.92
CA PHE A 104 -17.12 -4.22 7.09
C PHE A 104 -17.44 -4.38 5.59
N GLY A 105 -18.29 -5.36 5.23
CA GLY A 105 -18.75 -5.53 3.86
C GLY A 105 -19.49 -4.29 3.33
N GLN A 106 -20.42 -3.74 4.12
CA GLN A 106 -21.14 -2.52 3.75
C GLN A 106 -20.20 -1.31 3.60
N PHE A 107 -19.20 -1.20 4.47
CA PHE A 107 -18.17 -0.16 4.37
C PHE A 107 -17.38 -0.27 3.05
N LEU A 108 -16.91 -1.47 2.68
CA LEU A 108 -16.19 -1.70 1.43
C LEU A 108 -17.06 -1.39 0.21
N GLU A 109 -18.32 -1.81 0.22
CA GLU A 109 -19.28 -1.51 -0.84
C GLU A 109 -19.50 0.00 -1.01
N ASN A 110 -19.73 0.70 0.10
CA ASN A 110 -19.95 2.14 0.06
C ASN A 110 -18.71 2.87 -0.44
N CYS A 111 -17.52 2.42 -0.04
CA CYS A 111 -16.26 2.94 -0.57
C CYS A 111 -16.12 2.64 -2.06
N LEU A 112 -16.45 1.44 -2.55
CA LEU A 112 -16.39 1.11 -3.99
C LEU A 112 -17.27 2.04 -4.85
N ASN A 113 -18.43 2.41 -4.32
CA ASN A 113 -19.44 3.24 -5.00
C ASN A 113 -19.29 4.75 -4.74
N ALA A 114 -18.38 5.15 -3.83
CA ALA A 114 -18.14 6.54 -3.52
C ALA A 114 -17.53 7.27 -4.73
N LYS A 115 -18.01 8.49 -4.98
CA LYS A 115 -17.57 9.36 -6.08
C LYS A 115 -16.89 10.63 -5.59
N THR A 116 -16.92 10.86 -4.28
CA THR A 116 -16.44 12.09 -3.64
C THR A 116 -15.63 11.73 -2.40
N GLU A 117 -14.72 12.63 -2.03
CA GLU A 117 -13.89 12.50 -0.84
C GLU A 117 -14.74 12.43 0.43
N GLU A 118 -15.73 13.30 0.55
CA GLU A 118 -16.61 13.41 1.72
C GLU A 118 -17.35 12.10 2.00
N GLN A 119 -17.76 11.39 0.94
CA GLN A 119 -18.38 10.08 1.07
C GLN A 119 -17.42 9.07 1.69
N ILE A 120 -16.17 9.01 1.23
CA ILE A 120 -15.16 8.07 1.72
C ILE A 120 -14.82 8.37 3.19
N ILE A 121 -14.57 9.64 3.52
CA ILE A 121 -14.26 10.06 4.89
C ILE A 121 -15.42 9.75 5.83
N ARG A 122 -16.67 9.98 5.39
CA ARG A 122 -17.86 9.60 6.16
C ARG A 122 -17.90 8.10 6.42
N GLN A 123 -17.61 7.26 5.44
CA GLN A 123 -17.59 5.81 5.64
C GLN A 123 -16.50 5.39 6.65
N ILE A 124 -15.33 6.01 6.60
CA ILE A 124 -14.24 5.76 7.57
C ILE A 124 -14.70 6.08 8.99
N ILE A 125 -15.36 7.23 9.20
CA ILE A 125 -15.89 7.63 10.51
C ILE A 125 -16.96 6.65 10.99
N VAL A 126 -17.87 6.23 10.10
CA VAL A 126 -18.92 5.25 10.44
C VAL A 126 -18.31 3.92 10.86
N LEU A 127 -17.28 3.44 10.15
CA LEU A 127 -16.57 2.20 10.51
C LEU A 127 -15.81 2.35 11.84
N ASP A 128 -15.08 3.45 12.04
CA ASP A 128 -14.33 3.69 13.28
C ASP A 128 -15.25 3.74 14.51
N ASN A 129 -16.46 4.26 14.37
CA ASN A 129 -17.47 4.29 15.44
C ASN A 129 -17.98 2.89 15.84
N LYS A 130 -17.84 1.87 14.97
CA LYS A 130 -18.15 0.48 15.31
C LYS A 130 -17.08 -0.16 16.20
N LYS A 131 -15.89 0.46 16.32
CA LYS A 131 -14.78 0.00 17.18
C LYS A 131 -14.42 -1.46 16.97
N ILE A 132 -14.48 -1.91 15.71
CA ILE A 132 -14.16 -3.29 15.32
C ILE A 132 -12.67 -3.54 15.56
N LYS A 133 -12.34 -4.51 16.42
CA LYS A 133 -10.93 -4.79 16.71
C LYS A 133 -10.25 -5.35 15.48
N GLY A 134 -9.03 -4.91 15.25
CA GLY A 134 -8.22 -5.34 14.12
C GLY A 134 -8.46 -4.61 12.81
N LEU A 135 -9.55 -3.83 12.68
CA LEU A 135 -9.86 -2.97 11.53
C LEU A 135 -9.59 -1.48 11.84
N GLY A 136 -8.31 -1.13 11.91
CA GLY A 136 -7.87 0.27 12.00
C GLY A 136 -7.47 0.84 10.63
N PRO A 137 -6.55 1.83 10.59
CA PRO A 137 -5.96 2.35 9.35
C PRO A 137 -5.27 1.30 8.46
N ALA A 138 -5.14 0.05 8.89
CA ALA A 138 -4.69 -1.04 8.04
C ALA A 138 -5.56 -1.20 6.76
N VAL A 139 -6.85 -0.84 6.85
CA VAL A 139 -7.76 -0.84 5.69
C VAL A 139 -7.43 0.29 4.70
N ALA A 140 -6.67 1.30 5.10
CA ALA A 140 -6.28 2.42 4.23
C ALA A 140 -5.49 1.94 3.00
N SER A 141 -4.71 0.85 3.11
CA SER A 141 -4.04 0.26 1.95
C SER A 141 -5.04 -0.24 0.91
N ILE A 142 -6.12 -0.91 1.33
CA ILE A 142 -7.21 -1.31 0.41
C ILE A 142 -7.85 -0.07 -0.21
N LEU A 143 -8.21 0.91 0.62
CA LEU A 143 -8.85 2.14 0.17
C LEU A 143 -7.98 2.95 -0.80
N TYR A 144 -6.66 2.98 -0.64
CA TYR A 144 -5.74 3.61 -1.58
C TYR A 144 -5.86 2.99 -2.98
N PHE A 145 -5.93 1.66 -3.08
CA PHE A 145 -6.15 1.01 -4.38
C PHE A 145 -7.56 1.19 -4.95
N LEU A 146 -8.51 1.67 -4.15
CA LEU A 146 -9.83 2.08 -4.65
C LEU A 146 -9.87 3.55 -5.04
N HIS A 147 -9.14 4.41 -4.31
CA HIS A 147 -9.19 5.88 -4.38
C HIS A 147 -7.81 6.51 -4.20
N PRO A 148 -6.87 6.33 -5.16
CA PRO A 148 -5.46 6.70 -4.98
C PRO A 148 -5.23 8.22 -4.87
N THR A 149 -6.19 9.03 -5.34
CA THR A 149 -6.11 10.49 -5.25
C THR A 149 -6.69 11.06 -3.97
N ILE A 150 -7.31 10.22 -3.13
CA ILE A 150 -8.03 10.65 -1.93
C ILE A 150 -7.38 10.03 -0.69
N ILE A 151 -7.00 8.76 -0.74
CA ILE A 151 -6.51 8.02 0.43
C ILE A 151 -5.05 7.66 0.23
N PRO A 152 -4.09 8.19 1.00
CA PRO A 152 -2.70 7.76 0.92
C PRO A 152 -2.51 6.36 1.54
N PRO A 153 -1.60 5.53 1.00
CA PRO A 153 -1.22 4.29 1.66
C PRO A 153 -0.52 4.58 3.00
N PHE A 154 -0.52 3.60 3.90
CA PHE A 154 -0.11 3.83 5.28
C PHE A 154 0.62 2.64 5.89
N ASN A 155 1.81 2.89 6.42
CA ASN A 155 2.58 1.93 7.18
C ASN A 155 3.53 2.67 8.15
N THR A 156 4.29 1.91 8.94
CA THR A 156 5.23 2.47 9.93
C THR A 156 6.30 3.36 9.31
N ALA A 157 6.88 2.97 8.18
CA ALA A 157 7.90 3.77 7.51
C ALA A 157 7.32 5.11 7.00
N ILE A 158 6.11 5.10 6.43
CA ILE A 158 5.43 6.33 5.98
C ILE A 158 5.18 7.27 7.16
N ILE A 159 4.74 6.77 8.32
CA ILE A 159 4.59 7.60 9.54
C ILE A 159 5.94 8.16 9.98
N ASN A 160 6.99 7.34 9.99
CA ASN A 160 8.32 7.78 10.41
C ASN A 160 8.84 8.89 9.50
N GLY A 161 8.66 8.74 8.19
CA GLY A 161 9.01 9.76 7.21
C GLY A 161 8.18 11.03 7.37
N PHE A 162 6.87 10.89 7.63
CA PHE A 162 5.99 12.02 7.95
C PHE A 162 6.48 12.79 9.18
N ASN A 163 6.68 12.07 10.29
CA ASN A 163 7.13 12.65 11.55
C ASN A 163 8.47 13.37 11.39
N PHE A 164 9.39 12.79 10.61
CA PHE A 164 10.67 13.40 10.32
C PHE A 164 10.54 14.66 9.47
N LEU A 165 9.82 14.57 8.34
CA LEU A 165 9.69 15.67 7.38
C LEU A 165 8.92 16.87 7.96
N PHE A 166 7.83 16.61 8.69
CA PHE A 166 6.95 17.64 9.23
C PHE A 166 7.23 17.96 10.71
N LYS A 167 8.26 17.35 11.32
CA LYS A 167 8.63 17.51 12.74
C LYS A 167 7.46 17.22 13.70
N ASP A 168 6.74 16.15 13.42
CA ASP A 168 5.56 15.69 14.19
C ASP A 168 5.87 14.37 14.95
N LYS A 169 4.94 13.90 15.78
CA LYS A 169 5.06 12.66 16.59
C LYS A 169 3.78 11.83 16.54
N LYS A 170 3.28 11.60 15.33
CA LYS A 170 2.11 10.76 15.05
C LYS A 170 2.40 9.29 15.31
N LYS A 171 1.37 8.54 15.70
CA LYS A 171 1.43 7.10 16.00
C LYS A 171 0.49 6.31 15.07
N LEU A 172 0.85 5.06 14.81
CA LEU A 172 0.02 4.13 14.03
C LEU A 172 -1.18 3.66 14.87
N GLY A 173 -2.28 3.31 14.20
CA GLY A 173 -3.36 2.51 14.78
C GLY A 173 -4.70 3.22 15.04
N SER A 174 -4.79 4.53 14.81
CA SER A 174 -6.06 5.27 14.94
C SER A 174 -6.47 5.96 13.64
N TRP A 175 -7.75 5.85 13.28
CA TRP A 175 -8.32 6.57 12.13
C TRP A 175 -8.26 8.09 12.30
N SER A 176 -8.41 8.62 13.52
CA SER A 176 -8.34 10.06 13.74
C SER A 176 -6.94 10.62 13.48
N GLU A 177 -5.89 9.92 13.90
CA GLU A 177 -4.51 10.31 13.60
C GLU A 177 -4.18 10.10 12.12
N TYR A 178 -4.68 9.03 11.50
CA TYR A 178 -4.56 8.82 10.06
C TYR A 178 -5.18 9.96 9.24
N LEU A 179 -6.40 10.38 9.57
CA LEU A 179 -7.08 11.47 8.88
C LEU A 179 -6.34 12.81 9.04
N LYS A 180 -5.83 13.13 10.23
CA LYS A 180 -5.00 14.33 10.44
C LYS A 180 -3.74 14.32 9.58
N LEU A 181 -3.06 13.18 9.51
CA LEU A 181 -1.86 13.01 8.69
C LEU A 181 -2.19 13.13 7.20
N ARG A 182 -3.32 12.57 6.78
CA ARG A 182 -3.83 12.65 5.41
C ARG A 182 -4.04 14.09 4.97
N GLU A 183 -4.68 14.94 5.79
CA GLU A 183 -4.90 16.35 5.43
C GLU A 183 -3.58 17.06 5.13
N VAL A 184 -2.60 16.94 6.03
CA VAL A 184 -1.26 17.54 5.84
C VAL A 184 -0.57 17.01 4.59
N LEU A 185 -0.73 15.71 4.31
CA LEU A 185 -0.18 15.09 3.11
C LEU A 185 -0.81 15.62 1.83
N ILE A 186 -2.13 15.77 1.79
CA ILE A 186 -2.85 16.28 0.62
C ILE A 186 -2.46 17.73 0.36
N ASP A 187 -2.43 18.57 1.39
CA ASP A 187 -2.01 19.96 1.26
C ASP A 187 -0.57 20.07 0.74
N SER A 188 0.35 19.28 1.30
CA SER A 188 1.74 19.24 0.85
C SER A 188 1.86 18.76 -0.60
N ASN A 189 1.13 17.70 -0.97
CA ASN A 189 1.12 17.17 -2.33
C ASN A 189 0.51 18.17 -3.32
N ASN A 190 -0.52 18.92 -2.93
CA ASN A 190 -1.14 19.94 -3.79
C ASN A 190 -0.16 21.08 -4.11
N GLN A 191 0.67 21.47 -3.13
CA GLN A 191 1.72 22.48 -3.35
C GLN A 191 2.83 22.01 -4.30
N HIS A 192 3.07 20.70 -4.37
CA HIS A 192 4.14 20.10 -5.19
C HIS A 192 3.58 19.21 -6.30
N ARG A 193 2.30 19.37 -6.67
CA ARG A 193 1.60 18.45 -7.58
C ARG A 193 2.25 18.39 -8.95
N GLY A 194 2.84 19.51 -9.40
CA GLY A 194 3.59 19.57 -10.66
C GLY A 194 4.86 18.72 -10.66
N ASP A 195 5.50 18.55 -9.50
CA ASP A 195 6.70 17.72 -9.36
C ASP A 195 6.37 16.27 -9.02
N LEU A 196 5.27 16.04 -8.29
CA LEU A 196 4.77 14.73 -7.88
C LEU A 196 3.63 14.25 -8.80
N SER A 197 2.49 13.86 -8.22
CA SER A 197 1.32 13.32 -8.92
C SER A 197 0.04 13.60 -8.12
N SER A 198 -1.11 13.58 -8.78
CA SER A 198 -2.41 13.53 -8.10
C SER A 198 -2.62 12.22 -7.34
N ASP A 199 -1.93 11.16 -7.76
CA ASP A 199 -1.90 9.88 -7.06
C ASP A 199 -0.99 9.97 -5.84
N LEU A 200 -1.57 9.78 -4.66
CA LEU A 200 -0.91 9.93 -3.37
C LEU A 200 0.14 8.83 -3.11
N GLY A 201 0.24 7.83 -3.99
CA GLY A 201 1.33 6.86 -3.99
C GLY A 201 2.70 7.51 -4.15
N ALA A 202 2.81 8.59 -4.92
CA ALA A 202 4.08 9.29 -5.14
C ALA A 202 4.64 9.89 -3.84
N ILE A 203 3.82 10.69 -3.15
CA ILE A 203 4.23 11.32 -1.89
C ILE A 203 4.39 10.30 -0.76
N ALA A 204 3.55 9.26 -0.73
CA ALA A 204 3.69 8.21 0.27
C ALA A 204 4.95 7.36 0.04
N GLY A 205 5.32 7.10 -1.22
CA GLY A 205 6.59 6.49 -1.57
C GLY A 205 7.80 7.32 -1.14
N LEU A 206 7.73 8.64 -1.30
CA LEU A 206 8.76 9.55 -0.78
C LEU A 206 8.88 9.43 0.76
N LEU A 207 7.76 9.51 1.48
CA LEU A 207 7.78 9.37 2.94
C LEU A 207 8.29 8.00 3.39
N PHE A 208 7.98 6.93 2.65
CA PHE A 208 8.50 5.61 2.92
C PHE A 208 10.05 5.58 2.85
N GLU A 209 10.65 6.19 1.82
CA GLU A 209 12.10 6.27 1.67
C GLU A 209 12.76 7.09 2.80
N ILE A 210 12.15 8.22 3.16
CA ILE A 210 12.61 9.06 4.27
C ILE A 210 12.54 8.26 5.59
N GLY A 211 11.42 7.60 5.85
CA GLY A 211 11.19 6.88 7.11
C GLY A 211 11.94 5.57 7.25
N THR A 212 12.41 5.00 6.13
CA THR A 212 13.39 3.89 6.12
C THR A 212 14.84 4.38 6.20
N GLN A 213 15.06 5.70 6.34
CA GLN A 213 16.37 6.35 6.39
C GLN A 213 17.19 6.19 5.10
N LYS A 214 16.54 5.93 3.96
CA LYS A 214 17.21 5.79 2.66
C LYS A 214 17.46 7.13 1.98
N LEU A 215 16.59 8.11 2.24
CA LEU A 215 16.75 9.49 1.79
C LEU A 215 17.30 10.36 2.93
N VAL A 216 18.60 10.64 2.86
CA VAL A 216 19.27 11.53 3.83
C VAL A 216 18.83 12.95 3.52
N LEU A 217 17.85 13.46 4.26
CA LEU A 217 17.58 14.89 4.25
C LEU A 217 18.80 15.55 4.89
N GLY A 218 19.55 16.33 4.11
CA GLY A 218 20.76 16.99 4.55
C GLY A 218 20.53 17.85 5.79
N THR A 219 20.68 17.25 6.97
CA THR A 219 21.29 17.90 8.11
C THR A 219 22.73 17.47 8.09
N ASP A 220 23.64 18.43 7.97
CA ASP A 220 25.09 18.32 8.12
C ASP A 220 25.50 17.87 9.53
N GLU A 221 24.92 16.77 10.00
CA GLU A 221 25.47 15.98 11.09
C GLU A 221 26.03 14.74 10.42
N TYR A 222 27.36 14.68 10.36
CA TYR A 222 28.12 13.58 9.77
C TYR A 222 27.48 12.24 10.15
N LEU A 223 26.78 11.61 9.20
CA LEU A 223 26.28 10.24 9.36
C LEU A 223 27.41 9.40 9.96
N SER A 224 27.16 8.78 11.10
CA SER A 224 28.13 7.90 11.72
C SER A 224 28.50 6.78 10.74
N GLN A 225 29.72 6.23 10.84
CA GLN A 225 30.13 5.11 9.98
C GLN A 225 29.14 3.92 10.04
N ILE A 226 28.43 3.77 11.16
CA ILE A 226 27.42 2.73 11.38
C ILE A 226 26.16 3.02 10.55
N GLU A 227 25.70 4.27 10.50
CA GLU A 227 24.53 4.67 9.69
C GLU A 227 24.83 4.56 8.20
N ARG A 228 26.03 4.97 7.75
CA ARG A 228 26.47 4.78 6.36
C ARG A 228 26.46 3.30 5.96
N LYS A 229 27.05 2.42 6.78
CA LYS A 229 27.04 0.97 6.52
C LYS A 229 25.63 0.36 6.53
N LYS A 230 24.70 0.88 7.34
CA LYS A 230 23.30 0.43 7.32
C LYS A 230 22.60 0.85 6.03
N ILE A 231 22.81 2.09 5.58
CA ILE A 231 22.26 2.60 4.32
C ILE A 231 22.84 1.83 3.13
N GLU A 232 24.17 1.62 3.08
CA GLU A 232 24.83 0.82 2.04
C GLU A 232 24.25 -0.60 1.96
N LYS A 233 24.05 -1.27 3.10
CA LYS A 233 23.40 -2.60 3.13
C LYS A 233 21.95 -2.57 2.66
N LEU A 234 21.19 -1.51 2.96
CA LEU A 234 19.81 -1.38 2.50
C LEU A 234 19.74 -1.13 0.98
N ILE A 235 20.71 -0.40 0.42
CA ILE A 235 20.87 -0.19 -1.01
C ILE A 235 21.27 -1.51 -1.69
N GLU A 236 22.26 -2.21 -1.16
CA GLU A 236 22.72 -3.50 -1.70
C GLU A 236 21.61 -4.56 -1.72
N LYS A 237 20.92 -4.75 -0.59
CA LYS A 237 19.77 -5.66 -0.51
C LYS A 237 18.67 -5.31 -1.52
N ARG A 238 18.49 -4.01 -1.79
CA ARG A 238 17.50 -3.53 -2.76
C ARG A 238 17.91 -3.84 -4.19
N ARG A 239 19.19 -3.65 -4.53
CA ARG A 239 19.73 -4.05 -5.83
C ARG A 239 19.51 -5.54 -6.06
N GLU A 240 19.85 -6.36 -5.08
CA GLU A 240 19.62 -7.81 -5.14
C GLU A 240 18.14 -8.13 -5.37
N THR A 241 17.23 -7.44 -4.66
CA THR A 241 15.78 -7.67 -4.81
C THR A 241 15.30 -7.27 -6.20
N VAL A 242 15.70 -6.10 -6.71
CA VAL A 242 15.33 -5.63 -8.05
C VAL A 242 15.91 -6.54 -9.15
N GLU A 243 17.11 -7.06 -8.97
CA GLU A 243 17.73 -8.02 -9.89
C GLU A 243 17.04 -9.38 -9.86
N GLN A 244 16.67 -9.88 -8.67
CA GLN A 244 15.88 -11.10 -8.51
C GLN A 244 14.51 -10.98 -9.17
N GLU A 245 13.80 -9.87 -8.95
CA GLU A 245 12.50 -9.60 -9.58
C GLU A 245 12.61 -9.62 -11.11
N LYS A 246 13.61 -8.96 -11.69
CA LYS A 246 13.85 -9.01 -13.14
C LYS A 246 14.13 -10.42 -13.66
N ALA A 247 14.84 -11.22 -12.87
CA ALA A 247 15.12 -12.61 -13.23
C ALA A 247 13.84 -13.46 -13.19
N GLU A 248 13.00 -13.28 -12.17
CA GLU A 248 11.70 -13.95 -12.04
C GLU A 248 10.74 -13.56 -13.18
N ASP A 249 10.67 -12.28 -13.56
CA ASP A 249 9.85 -11.81 -14.68
C ASP A 249 10.25 -12.44 -16.02
N ASN A 250 11.57 -12.56 -16.26
CA ASN A 250 12.10 -13.23 -17.45
C ASN A 250 11.73 -14.72 -17.45
N LEU A 251 11.92 -15.41 -16.32
CA LEU A 251 11.53 -16.82 -16.15
C LEU A 251 10.03 -17.03 -16.34
N HIS A 252 9.19 -16.15 -15.80
CA HIS A 252 7.75 -16.20 -15.96
C HIS A 252 7.34 -16.04 -17.43
N THR A 253 7.98 -15.11 -18.15
CA THR A 253 7.74 -14.89 -19.59
C THR A 253 8.16 -16.12 -20.41
N GLU A 254 9.32 -16.71 -20.12
CA GLU A 254 9.77 -17.95 -20.76
C GLU A 254 8.81 -19.11 -20.50
N MET A 255 8.35 -19.26 -19.26
CA MET A 255 7.40 -20.30 -18.89
C MET A 255 6.05 -20.11 -19.59
N GLN A 256 5.54 -18.88 -19.68
CA GLN A 256 4.34 -18.57 -20.47
C GLN A 256 4.50 -18.95 -21.94
N PHE A 257 5.64 -18.61 -22.54
CA PHE A 257 5.95 -19.01 -23.93
C PHE A 257 5.98 -20.53 -24.10
N HIS A 258 6.59 -21.26 -23.17
CA HIS A 258 6.59 -22.72 -23.19
C HIS A 258 5.19 -23.32 -23.04
N LEU A 259 4.37 -22.79 -22.14
CA LEU A 259 2.97 -23.22 -21.97
C LEU A 259 2.14 -22.97 -23.23
N LEU A 260 2.28 -21.81 -23.87
CA LEU A 260 1.63 -21.51 -25.15
C LEU A 260 2.06 -22.48 -26.26
N LYS A 261 3.36 -22.80 -26.33
CA LYS A 261 3.89 -23.74 -27.33
C LYS A 261 3.37 -25.16 -27.11
N ILE A 262 3.32 -25.62 -25.86
CA ILE A 262 2.77 -26.93 -25.48
C ILE A 262 1.27 -26.97 -25.75
N GLY A 263 0.52 -25.94 -25.36
CA GLY A 263 -0.92 -25.85 -25.61
C GLY A 263 -1.26 -25.93 -27.10
N ASN A 264 -0.54 -25.19 -27.94
CA ASN A 264 -0.67 -25.24 -29.39
C ASN A 264 -0.34 -26.64 -29.95
N ALA A 265 0.74 -27.27 -29.47
CA ALA A 265 1.12 -28.61 -29.90
C ALA A 265 0.11 -29.69 -29.49
N LEU A 266 -0.63 -29.46 -28.40
CA LEU A 266 -1.72 -30.33 -27.93
C LEU A 266 -3.08 -30.01 -28.57
N GLY A 267 -3.15 -29.04 -29.48
CA GLY A 267 -4.37 -28.67 -30.20
C GLY A 267 -5.35 -27.81 -29.39
N TYR A 268 -4.90 -27.20 -28.29
CA TYR A 268 -5.69 -26.20 -27.57
C TYR A 268 -5.55 -24.83 -28.24
N ASP A 269 -6.65 -24.09 -28.30
CA ASP A 269 -6.66 -22.69 -28.75
C ASP A 269 -6.15 -21.80 -27.61
N VAL A 270 -4.85 -21.49 -27.65
CA VAL A 270 -4.15 -20.71 -26.63
C VAL A 270 -4.07 -19.25 -27.09
N ILE A 271 -4.90 -18.38 -26.50
CA ILE A 271 -4.90 -16.91 -26.68
C ILE A 271 -3.86 -16.26 -25.79
#